data_AF-A0A820G7U5-F1
#
_entry.id   AF-A0A820G7U5-F1
#
_cell.length_a   1.000
_cell.length_b   1.000
_cell.length_c   1.000
_cell.angle_alpha   90.00
_cell.angle_beta   90.00
_cell.angle_gamma   90.00
#
_symmetry.space_group_name_H-M   'P 1'
#
loop_
_entity.id
_entity.type
_entity.pdbx_description
1 polymer ?
#
loop_
_entity_poly.entity_id
_entity_poly.type
_entity_poly.pdbx_seq_one_letter_code
_entity_poly.pdbx_strand_id
1 'polypeptide(L)'
;WKFAYTVILNEQVRPHLASFKWENVKENLNRHKEYHELYFQQLINHSSKPDKRTQELEKQIDAFNLLYIRRTAQIEYTKKKIEEKDTSWWEKLNNWWYSNSNENNPEFTLNDSASLEERNKLYEAIGYKDKESTEPLIYPAEYIDMDISLRLNLIEINVWSSVHVDDL
;
A
#
# COMPACT_ATOMS: atom_id res chain seq x y z
N TRP A 1 3.48 27.13 -31.06
CA TRP A 1 2.24 26.63 -30.42
C TRP A 1 1.82 25.23 -30.88
N LYS A 2 1.60 24.96 -32.17
CA LYS A 2 1.21 23.61 -32.64
C LYS A 2 2.17 22.49 -32.22
N PHE A 3 3.49 22.73 -32.36
CA PHE A 3 4.52 21.78 -31.91
C PHE A 3 4.42 21.49 -30.40
N ALA A 4 4.42 22.53 -29.55
CA ALA A 4 4.31 22.38 -28.10
C ALA A 4 3.04 21.63 -27.69
N TYR A 5 1.90 21.94 -28.31
CA TYR A 5 0.64 21.21 -28.09
C TYR A 5 0.77 19.73 -28.45
N THR A 6 1.35 19.41 -29.61
CA THR A 6 1.53 18.02 -30.05
C THR A 6 2.48 17.24 -29.15
N VAL A 7 3.55 17.87 -28.65
CA VAL A 7 4.48 17.26 -27.69
C VAL A 7 3.73 16.91 -26.40
N ILE A 8 3.04 17.89 -25.78
CA ILE A 8 2.28 17.66 -24.54
C ILE A 8 1.21 16.58 -24.74
N LEU A 9 0.47 16.64 -25.85
CA LEU A 9 -0.60 15.68 -26.15
C LEU A 9 -0.06 14.25 -26.28
N ASN A 10 1.08 14.06 -26.95
CA ASN A 10 1.63 12.74 -27.24
C ASN A 10 2.47 12.18 -26.08
N GLU A 11 3.16 13.02 -25.32
CA GLU A 11 4.04 12.56 -24.23
C GLU A 11 3.30 12.44 -22.89
N GLN A 12 2.38 13.35 -22.58
CA GLN A 12 1.73 13.38 -21.27
C GLN A 12 0.30 12.86 -21.33
N VAL A 13 -0.52 13.40 -22.23
CA VAL A 13 -1.98 13.19 -22.18
C VAL A 13 -2.37 11.80 -22.70
N ARG A 14 -1.95 11.47 -23.94
CA ARG A 14 -2.34 10.21 -24.60
C ARG A 14 -1.82 8.96 -23.88
N PRO A 15 -0.56 8.88 -23.43
CA PRO A 15 -0.07 7.70 -22.72
C PRO A 15 -0.81 7.46 -21.41
N HIS A 16 -1.09 8.54 -20.67
CA HIS A 16 -1.83 8.45 -19.41
C HIS A 16 -3.27 7.96 -19.65
N LEU A 17 -3.99 8.56 -20.59
CA LEU A 17 -5.35 8.11 -20.94
C LEU A 17 -5.36 6.66 -21.48
N ALA A 18 -4.37 6.28 -22.28
CA ALA A 18 -4.23 4.92 -22.76
C ALA A 18 -4.01 3.94 -21.60
N SER A 19 -3.22 4.31 -20.58
CA SER A 19 -2.98 3.45 -19.41
C SER A 19 -4.24 3.14 -18.60
N PHE A 20 -5.26 4.01 -18.64
CA PHE A 20 -6.56 3.80 -17.99
C PHE A 20 -7.60 3.10 -18.85
N LYS A 21 -7.31 2.81 -20.12
CA LYS A 21 -8.20 1.95 -20.91
C LYS A 21 -8.26 0.59 -20.24
N TRP A 22 -9.47 0.09 -20.02
CA TRP A 22 -9.70 -1.14 -19.27
C TRP A 22 -8.90 -2.35 -19.79
N GLU A 23 -8.74 -2.45 -21.10
CA GLU A 23 -7.93 -3.48 -21.76
C GLU A 23 -6.47 -3.44 -21.30
N ASN A 24 -5.87 -2.25 -21.28
CA ASN A 24 -4.49 -2.04 -20.85
C ASN A 24 -4.33 -2.24 -19.33
N VAL A 25 -5.31 -1.81 -18.54
CA VAL A 25 -5.32 -2.06 -17.09
C VAL A 25 -5.34 -3.57 -16.83
N LYS A 26 -6.21 -4.32 -17.53
CA LYS A 26 -6.30 -5.77 -17.40
C LYS A 26 -4.99 -6.45 -17.82
N GLU A 27 -4.38 -6.02 -18.91
CA GLU A 27 -3.09 -6.55 -19.36
C GLU A 27 -1.97 -6.27 -18.34
N ASN A 28 -1.91 -5.05 -17.79
CA ASN A 28 -0.96 -4.69 -16.73
C ASN A 28 -1.13 -5.58 -15.50
N LEU A 29 -2.37 -5.79 -15.05
CA LEU A 29 -2.67 -6.66 -13.92
C LEU A 29 -2.26 -8.11 -14.19
N ASN A 30 -2.47 -8.61 -15.41
CA ASN A 30 -2.04 -9.95 -15.80
C ASN A 30 -0.50 -10.06 -15.77
N ARG A 31 0.23 -9.07 -16.29
CA ARG A 31 1.70 -9.02 -16.22
C ARG A 31 2.21 -8.99 -14.78
N HIS A 32 1.54 -8.23 -13.90
CA HIS A 32 1.89 -8.18 -12.47
C HIS A 32 1.67 -9.54 -11.79
N LYS A 33 0.57 -10.23 -12.10
CA LYS A 33 0.29 -11.58 -11.59
C LYS A 33 1.31 -12.60 -12.07
N GLU A 34 1.59 -12.61 -13.38
CA GLU A 34 2.60 -13.49 -13.98
C GLU A 34 3.97 -13.28 -13.34
N TYR A 35 4.39 -12.02 -13.19
CA TYR A 35 5.65 -11.68 -12.54
C TYR A 35 5.68 -12.13 -11.07
N HIS A 36 4.60 -11.91 -10.33
CA HIS A 36 4.48 -12.35 -8.94
C HIS A 36 4.68 -13.87 -8.80
N GLU A 37 3.97 -14.66 -9.62
CA GLU A 37 4.05 -16.12 -9.60
C GLU A 37 5.48 -16.61 -9.91
N LEU A 38 6.09 -16.08 -10.97
CA LEU A 38 7.46 -16.46 -11.36
C LEU A 38 8.48 -16.09 -10.29
N TYR A 39 8.38 -14.90 -9.72
CA TYR A 39 9.27 -14.44 -8.65
C TYR A 39 9.06 -15.25 -7.36
N PHE A 40 7.82 -15.55 -6.99
CA PHE A 40 7.51 -16.39 -5.84
C PHE A 40 8.07 -17.81 -6.00
N GLN A 41 7.98 -18.40 -7.20
CA GLN A 41 8.63 -19.68 -7.50
C GLN A 41 10.15 -19.60 -7.40
N GLN A 42 10.77 -18.49 -7.81
CA GLN A 42 12.22 -18.27 -7.64
C GLN A 42 12.61 -18.24 -6.16
N LEU A 43 11.79 -17.62 -5.30
CA LEU A 43 11.99 -17.60 -3.85
C LEU A 43 11.91 -19.00 -3.24
N ILE A 44 10.93 -19.81 -3.64
CA ILE A 44 10.77 -21.19 -3.19
C ILE A 44 11.93 -22.07 -3.64
N ASN A 45 12.32 -21.98 -4.91
CA ASN A 45 13.33 -22.84 -5.50
C ASN A 45 14.77 -22.40 -5.15
N HIS A 46 14.94 -21.32 -4.38
CA HIS A 46 16.24 -20.71 -4.07
C HIS A 46 17.10 -20.49 -5.33
N SER A 47 16.46 -20.17 -6.45
CA SER A 47 17.17 -19.97 -7.71
C SER A 47 17.95 -18.67 -7.66
N SER A 48 19.28 -18.75 -7.81
CA SER A 48 20.13 -17.58 -7.90
C SER A 48 20.02 -16.84 -9.24
N LYS A 49 19.41 -17.45 -10.27
CA LYS A 49 19.30 -16.87 -11.62
C LYS A 49 17.84 -16.59 -11.96
N PRO A 50 17.50 -15.32 -12.29
CA PRO A 50 16.15 -14.99 -12.74
C PRO A 50 15.90 -15.59 -14.12
N ASP A 51 14.72 -16.18 -14.30
CA ASP A 51 14.28 -16.71 -15.58
C ASP A 51 14.22 -15.61 -16.65
N LYS A 52 14.41 -15.98 -17.92
CA LYS A 52 14.39 -15.05 -19.06
C LYS A 52 13.08 -14.26 -19.08
N ARG A 53 11.95 -14.93 -18.81
CA ARG A 53 10.63 -14.30 -18.77
C ARG A 53 10.51 -13.27 -17.65
N THR A 54 11.07 -13.55 -16.48
CA THR A 54 11.13 -12.60 -15.35
C THR A 54 11.89 -11.34 -15.74
N GLN A 55 13.04 -11.47 -16.40
CA GLN A 55 13.84 -10.33 -16.86
C GLN A 55 13.11 -9.49 -17.92
N GLU A 56 12.31 -10.12 -18.79
CA GLU A 56 11.48 -9.40 -19.75
C GLU A 56 10.38 -8.58 -19.07
N LEU A 57 9.72 -9.17 -18.07
CA LEU A 57 8.68 -8.49 -17.29
C LEU A 57 9.26 -7.32 -16.48
N GLU A 58 10.46 -7.47 -15.91
CA GLU A 58 11.16 -6.39 -15.19
C GLU A 58 11.43 -5.14 -16.04
N LYS A 59 11.61 -5.30 -17.35
CA LYS A 59 11.78 -4.16 -18.28
C LYS A 59 10.48 -3.43 -18.59
N GLN A 60 9.35 -4.09 -18.36
CA GLN A 60 8.03 -3.58 -18.73
C GLN A 60 7.24 -3.04 -17.54
N ILE A 61 7.51 -3.55 -16.33
CA ILE A 61 6.87 -3.15 -15.08
C ILE A 61 7.62 -1.94 -14.52
N ASP A 62 6.88 -0.92 -14.10
CA ASP A 62 7.47 0.25 -13.45
C ASP A 62 8.18 -0.12 -12.13
N ALA A 63 9.25 0.61 -11.79
CA ALA A 63 10.09 0.32 -10.65
C ALA A 63 9.30 0.27 -9.32
N PHE A 64 8.32 1.15 -9.12
CA PHE A 64 7.50 1.14 -7.91
C PHE A 64 6.66 -0.13 -7.81
N ASN A 65 5.92 -0.45 -8.89
CA ASN A 65 5.08 -1.65 -8.94
C ASN A 65 5.93 -2.92 -8.80
N LEU A 66 7.11 -2.94 -9.40
CA LEU A 66 8.05 -4.04 -9.30
C LEU A 66 8.49 -4.29 -7.84
N LEU A 67 8.87 -3.23 -7.14
CA LEU A 67 9.26 -3.29 -5.73
C LEU A 67 8.09 -3.74 -4.85
N TYR A 68 6.90 -3.21 -5.11
CA TYR A 68 5.68 -3.60 -4.40
C TYR A 68 5.42 -5.11 -4.55
N ILE A 69 5.42 -5.64 -5.78
CA ILE A 69 5.17 -7.05 -6.04
C ILE A 69 6.24 -7.94 -5.38
N ARG A 70 7.52 -7.55 -5.47
CA ARG A 70 8.61 -8.30 -4.81
C ARG A 70 8.45 -8.33 -3.29
N ARG A 71 8.06 -7.21 -2.68
CA ARG A 71 7.83 -7.11 -1.24
C ARG A 71 6.67 -8.00 -0.80
N THR A 72 5.56 -7.95 -1.54
CA THR A 72 4.38 -8.80 -1.28
C THR A 72 4.74 -10.28 -1.38
N ALA A 73 5.41 -10.70 -2.45
CA ALA A 73 5.86 -12.07 -2.63
C ALA A 73 6.81 -12.54 -1.52
N GLN A 74 7.72 -11.67 -1.05
CA GLN A 74 8.61 -11.98 0.07
C GLN A 74 7.83 -12.19 1.38
N ILE A 75 6.82 -11.36 1.65
CA ILE A 75 5.97 -11.49 2.84
C ILE A 75 5.16 -12.79 2.77
N GLU A 76 4.62 -13.13 1.60
CA GLU A 76 3.91 -14.40 1.42
C GLU A 76 4.85 -15.61 1.59
N TYR A 77 6.07 -15.52 1.06
CA TYR A 77 7.08 -16.56 1.22
C TYR A 77 7.49 -16.75 2.68
N THR A 78 7.70 -15.65 3.44
CA THR A 78 8.02 -15.75 4.87
C THR A 78 6.87 -16.35 5.66
N LYS A 79 5.62 -15.96 5.38
CA LYS A 79 4.42 -16.56 6.00
C LYS A 79 4.33 -18.07 5.74
N LYS A 80 4.52 -18.49 4.49
CA LYS A 80 4.47 -19.92 4.12
C LYS A 80 5.59 -20.73 4.77
N LYS A 81 6.82 -20.20 4.78
CA LYS A 81 7.97 -20.85 5.44
C LYS A 81 7.80 -20.97 6.95
N ILE A 82 7.12 -19.99 7.52
CA ILE A 82 6.67 -20.00 8.90
C ILE A 82 5.65 -21.14 9.07
N GLU A 83 4.51 -21.14 8.38
CA GLU A 83 3.52 -22.24 8.43
C GLU A 83 4.12 -23.66 8.26
N GLU A 84 5.10 -23.85 7.36
CA GLU A 84 5.81 -25.12 7.15
C GLU A 84 6.73 -25.54 8.32
N LYS A 85 7.33 -24.59 9.04
CA LYS A 85 8.15 -24.87 10.22
C LYS A 85 7.33 -25.02 11.51
N ASP A 86 6.10 -24.54 11.48
CA ASP A 86 5.45 -23.99 12.66
C ASP A 86 4.10 -24.59 12.96
N THR A 87 3.91 -25.87 12.61
CA THR A 87 2.93 -26.69 13.32
C THR A 87 3.17 -26.59 14.83
N SER A 88 4.43 -26.42 15.31
CA SER A 88 4.71 -26.38 16.75
C SER A 88 4.58 -25.00 17.43
N TRP A 89 4.70 -23.84 16.76
CA TRP A 89 4.56 -22.53 17.43
C TRP A 89 3.29 -21.78 17.09
N TRP A 90 2.71 -21.95 15.89
CA TRP A 90 1.36 -21.45 15.65
C TRP A 90 0.33 -22.25 16.42
N GLU A 91 0.48 -23.56 16.62
CA GLU A 91 -0.43 -24.31 17.52
C GLU A 91 -0.36 -23.81 18.97
N LYS A 92 0.82 -23.39 19.44
CA LYS A 92 0.97 -22.77 20.77
C LYS A 92 0.32 -21.39 20.84
N LEU A 93 0.43 -20.56 19.79
CA LEU A 93 -0.26 -19.27 19.72
C LEU A 93 -1.78 -19.42 19.52
N ASN A 94 -2.24 -20.37 18.71
CA ASN A 94 -3.67 -20.65 18.52
C ASN A 94 -4.29 -21.24 19.79
N ASN A 95 -3.59 -22.13 20.51
CA ASN A 95 -4.07 -22.62 21.81
C ASN A 95 -4.11 -21.52 22.87
N TRP A 96 -3.19 -20.55 22.83
CA TRP A 96 -3.26 -19.37 23.70
C TRP A 96 -4.44 -18.45 23.33
N TRP A 97 -4.72 -18.27 22.03
CA TRP A 97 -5.82 -17.43 21.54
C TRP A 97 -7.21 -18.06 21.78
N TYR A 98 -7.35 -19.38 21.63
CA TYR A 98 -8.62 -20.09 21.79
C TYR A 98 -8.91 -20.57 23.23
N SER A 99 -7.92 -20.64 24.12
CA SER A 99 -8.17 -21.01 25.53
C SER A 99 -8.88 -19.93 26.35
N ASN A 100 -9.08 -18.71 25.82
CA ASN A 100 -9.80 -17.63 26.51
C ASN A 100 -11.20 -17.34 25.95
N SER A 101 -11.74 -18.22 25.11
CA SER A 101 -13.11 -18.09 24.61
C SER A 101 -14.12 -18.71 25.56
N ASN A 102 -14.22 -18.17 26.78
CA ASN A 102 -15.47 -18.19 27.53
C ASN A 102 -15.81 -16.74 27.91
N GLU A 103 -16.80 -16.25 27.17
CA GLU A 103 -17.73 -15.18 27.51
C GLU A 103 -17.20 -13.76 27.78
N ASN A 104 -17.51 -12.91 26.79
CA ASN A 104 -17.89 -11.49 26.88
C ASN A 104 -16.80 -10.41 26.75
N ASN A 105 -16.94 -9.64 25.65
CA ASN A 105 -16.37 -8.32 25.32
C ASN A 105 -14.83 -8.19 25.17
N PRO A 106 -14.30 -7.91 23.96
CA PRO A 106 -12.91 -7.51 23.81
C PRO A 106 -12.77 -6.00 23.98
N GLU A 107 -12.75 -5.53 25.23
CA GLU A 107 -11.79 -4.48 25.55
C GLU A 107 -10.43 -5.17 25.59
N PHE A 108 -9.52 -4.77 24.70
CA PHE A 108 -8.16 -5.29 24.64
C PHE A 108 -7.38 -4.78 25.87
N THR A 109 -7.65 -5.36 27.04
CA THR A 109 -6.79 -5.24 28.20
C THR A 109 -5.64 -6.23 27.98
N LEU A 110 -4.46 -5.68 27.66
CA LEU A 110 -3.21 -6.40 27.76
C LEU A 110 -3.08 -6.85 29.21
N ASN A 111 -3.51 -8.06 29.51
CA ASN A 111 -3.41 -8.64 30.84
C ASN A 111 -1.95 -8.52 31.31
N ASP A 112 -1.77 -7.94 32.49
CA ASP A 112 -0.49 -7.67 33.15
C ASP A 112 0.31 -8.93 33.56
N SER A 113 -0.01 -10.08 32.96
CA SER A 113 0.70 -11.35 33.21
C SER A 113 1.78 -11.66 32.19
N ALA A 114 2.00 -10.82 31.17
CA ALA A 114 3.16 -10.98 30.28
C ALA A 114 4.44 -10.73 31.08
N SER A 115 5.34 -11.71 31.12
CA SER A 115 6.64 -11.59 31.77
C SER A 115 7.36 -10.35 31.22
N LEU A 116 7.98 -9.56 32.10
CA LEU A 116 8.66 -8.31 31.73
C LEU A 116 9.67 -8.53 30.59
N GLU A 117 10.30 -9.71 30.53
CA GLU A 117 11.22 -10.09 29.47
C GLU A 117 10.56 -10.27 28.09
N GLU A 118 9.34 -10.80 28.06
CA GLU A 118 8.58 -11.00 26.82
C GLU A 118 8.08 -9.66 26.28
N ARG A 119 7.65 -8.75 27.17
CA ARG A 119 7.30 -7.37 26.82
C ARG A 119 8.50 -6.62 26.24
N ASN A 120 9.69 -6.77 26.83
CA ASN A 120 10.90 -6.11 26.35
C ASN A 120 11.33 -6.60 24.95
N LYS A 121 11.26 -7.92 24.69
CA LYS A 121 11.56 -8.49 23.36
C LYS A 121 10.57 -8.01 22.30
N LEU A 122 9.29 -7.90 22.65
CA LEU A 122 8.26 -7.34 21.77
C LEU A 122 8.57 -5.87 21.45
N TYR A 123 8.87 -5.06 22.47
CA TYR A 123 9.20 -3.65 22.29
C TYR A 123 10.45 -3.44 21.44
N GLU A 124 11.51 -4.24 21.65
CA GLU A 124 12.71 -4.22 20.82
C GLU A 124 12.41 -4.60 19.36
N ALA A 125 11.60 -5.64 19.13
CA ALA A 125 11.27 -6.11 17.79
C ALA A 125 10.43 -5.11 16.98
N ILE A 126 9.55 -4.35 17.65
CA ILE A 126 8.72 -3.31 17.01
C ILE A 126 9.40 -1.92 17.03
N GLY A 127 10.62 -1.81 17.58
CA GLY A 127 11.34 -0.55 17.70
C GLY A 127 10.70 0.44 18.67
N TYR A 128 9.83 -0.03 19.57
CA TYR A 128 9.24 0.79 20.61
C TYR A 128 10.28 1.01 21.71
N LYS A 129 10.72 2.25 21.86
CA LYS A 129 11.58 2.66 22.98
C LYS A 129 10.68 3.15 24.10
N ASP A 130 10.84 2.61 25.29
CA ASP A 130 10.10 3.08 26.46
C ASP A 130 10.28 4.59 26.66
N LYS A 131 9.19 5.24 27.06
CA LYS A 131 8.99 6.70 27.12
C LYS A 131 9.94 7.44 28.06
N GLU A 132 10.89 6.77 28.71
CA GLU A 132 11.79 7.38 29.69
C GLU A 132 13.03 8.05 29.09
N SER A 133 13.35 7.86 27.80
CA SER A 133 14.58 8.39 27.19
C SER A 133 14.38 9.32 25.98
N THR A 134 13.20 9.86 25.75
CA THR A 134 13.00 10.82 24.66
C THR A 134 12.34 12.09 25.18
N GLU A 135 13.01 13.21 24.92
CA GLU A 135 12.60 14.60 25.02
C GLU A 135 11.07 14.78 25.13
N PRO A 136 10.60 15.71 25.99
CA PRO A 136 9.17 15.89 26.21
C PRO A 136 8.45 16.00 24.86
N LEU A 137 7.59 15.03 24.58
CA LEU A 137 6.79 15.01 23.37
C LEU A 137 5.84 16.21 23.44
N ILE A 138 6.23 17.32 22.79
CA ILE A 138 5.43 18.53 22.70
C ILE A 138 4.29 18.21 21.74
N TYR A 139 3.22 17.64 22.29
CA TYR A 139 1.97 17.50 21.56
C TYR A 139 1.29 18.87 21.50
N PRO A 140 0.79 19.30 20.34
CA PRO A 140 -0.06 20.47 20.26
C PRO A 140 -1.32 20.25 21.13
N ALA A 141 -1.78 21.29 21.81
CA ALA A 141 -2.93 21.21 22.72
C ALA A 141 -4.22 20.75 22.01
N GLU A 142 -4.30 20.95 20.70
CA GLU A 142 -5.47 20.61 19.89
C GLU A 142 -5.02 19.82 18.66
N TYR A 143 -5.75 18.73 18.37
CA TYR A 143 -5.59 17.94 17.16
C TYR A 143 -6.50 18.52 16.07
N ILE A 144 -5.90 19.00 14.99
CA ILE A 144 -6.64 19.51 13.82
C ILE A 144 -6.63 18.41 12.76
N ASP A 145 -7.77 17.73 12.59
CA ASP A 145 -7.92 16.62 11.65
C ASP A 145 -7.88 17.10 10.19
N MET A 146 -8.46 18.29 9.92
CA MET A 146 -8.48 18.88 8.60
C MET A 146 -8.47 20.41 8.68
N ASP A 147 -7.46 21.03 8.10
CA ASP A 147 -7.34 22.49 7.95
C ASP A 147 -7.49 22.85 6.46
N ILE A 148 -8.67 23.36 6.10
CA ILE A 148 -8.99 23.76 4.72
C ILE A 148 -8.96 25.28 4.65
N SER A 149 -7.99 25.83 3.92
CA SER A 149 -7.95 27.25 3.58
C SER A 149 -8.12 27.44 2.06
N LEU A 150 -9.18 28.14 1.67
CA LEU A 150 -9.43 28.52 0.29
C LEU A 150 -9.19 30.02 0.14
N ARG A 151 -8.17 30.39 -0.64
CA ARG A 151 -7.92 31.77 -1.03
C ARG A 151 -8.23 31.94 -2.51
N LEU A 152 -9.25 32.74 -2.78
CA LEU A 152 -9.78 32.93 -4.11
C LEU A 152 -9.64 34.40 -4.52
N ASN A 153 -8.78 34.66 -5.50
CA ASN A 153 -8.42 36.03 -5.86
C ASN A 153 -9.39 36.67 -6.87
N LEU A 154 -10.06 35.87 -7.70
CA LEU A 154 -11.07 36.33 -8.64
C LEU A 154 -11.95 35.15 -9.07
N ILE A 155 -13.28 35.34 -9.06
CA ILE A 155 -14.23 34.50 -9.79
C ILE A 155 -14.95 35.41 -10.78
N GLU A 156 -14.95 35.01 -12.04
CA GLU A 156 -15.84 35.57 -13.06
C GLU A 156 -16.79 34.48 -13.56
N ILE A 157 -18.09 34.79 -13.55
CA ILE A 157 -19.13 33.94 -14.09
C ILE A 157 -19.90 34.79 -15.10
N ASN A 158 -19.85 34.37 -16.36
CA ASN A 158 -20.59 35.01 -17.44
C ASN A 158 -21.74 34.10 -17.85
N VAL A 159 -22.97 34.59 -17.67
CA VAL A 159 -24.20 33.91 -18.09
C VAL A 159 -24.79 34.72 -19.24
N TRP A 160 -25.00 34.05 -20.37
CA TRP A 160 -25.64 34.64 -21.53
C TRP A 160 -27.08 34.12 -21.64
N SER A 161 -28.04 35.03 -21.78
CA SER A 161 -29.43 34.73 -22.13
C SER A 161 -29.75 35.44 -23.43
N SER A 162 -30.12 34.68 -24.46
CA SER A 162 -30.64 35.24 -25.71
C SER A 162 -32.16 35.33 -25.61
N VAL A 163 -32.70 36.54 -25.57
CA VAL A 163 -34.13 36.79 -25.79
C VAL A 163 -34.33 36.91 -27.29
N HIS A 164 -35.13 36.02 -27.87
CA HIS A 164 -35.66 36.21 -29.23
C HIS A 164 -36.73 37.30 -29.15
N VAL A 165 -36.49 38.41 -29.84
CA VAL A 165 -37.54 39.40 -30.11
C VAL A 165 -38.05 39.07 -31.51
N ASP A 166 -39.28 38.57 -31.58
CA ASP A 166 -39.97 38.41 -32.85
C ASP A 166 -40.37 39.81 -33.34
N ASP A 167 -39.78 40.23 -34.46
CA ASP A 167 -40.07 41.50 -35.12
C ASP A 167 -41.52 41.49 -35.68
N LEU A 168 -42.31 42.49 -35.29
CA LEU A 168 -43.63 42.82 -35.86
C LEU A 168 -43.49 43.89 -36.95
#